data_AF-A0A968DSR2-F1
#
_entry.id   AF-A0A968DSR2-F1
#
_cell.length_a   1.000
_cell.length_b   1.000
_cell.length_c   1.000
_cell.angle_alpha   90.00
_cell.angle_beta   90.00
_cell.angle_gamma   90.00
#
_symmetry.space_group_name_H-M   'P 1'
#
loop_
_entity.id
_entity.type
_entity.pdbx_description
1 polymer ?
#
loop_
_entity_poly.entity_id
_entity_poly.type
_entity_poly.pdbx_seq_one_letter_code
_entity_poly.pdbx_strand_id
1 'polypeptide(L)' 'DEAVFIIPTAGYDSYAVEGEGFYDPEADQAFVTALKANLPANIKVIERDTHIEDPDFATEAANLLIE' A
#
# COMPACT_ATOMS: atom_id res chain seq x y z
N ASP A 1 16.98 12.28 -3.79
CA ASP A 1 16.66 10.93 -3.31
C ASP A 1 15.21 10.65 -3.65
N GLU A 2 14.99 9.63 -4.48
CA GLU A 2 13.66 9.15 -4.87
C GLU A 2 13.25 8.07 -3.87
N ALA A 3 12.03 8.15 -3.36
CA ALA A 3 11.45 7.12 -2.49
C ALA A 3 10.16 6.62 -3.12
N VAL A 4 9.82 5.36 -2.87
CA VAL A 4 8.60 4.73 -3.40
C VAL A 4 7.69 4.32 -2.25
N PHE A 5 6.41 4.63 -2.37
CA PHE A 5 5.36 4.14 -1.49
C PHE A 5 4.41 3.26 -2.31
N ILE A 6 4.29 1.98 -1.94
CA ILE A 6 3.39 1.03 -2.60
C ILE A 6 2.15 0.85 -1.71
N ILE A 7 0.96 1.03 -2.30
CA ILE A 7 -0.34 0.89 -1.66
C ILE A 7 -0.90 -0.50 -2.03
N PRO A 8 -1.09 -1.41 -1.06
CA PRO A 8 -1.77 -2.69 -1.28
C PRO A 8 -3.29 -2.48 -1.24
N THR A 9 -3.92 -2.26 -2.40
CA THR A 9 -5.35 -1.92 -2.47
C THR A 9 -6.28 -3.07 -2.10
N ALA A 10 -5.76 -4.30 -1.97
CA ALA A 10 -6.54 -5.45 -1.51
C ALA A 10 -6.34 -5.78 -0.02
N GLY A 11 -5.61 -4.95 0.74
CA GLY A 11 -5.55 -5.04 2.20
C GLY A 11 -4.16 -4.77 2.80
N TYR A 12 -4.12 -4.04 3.91
CA TYR A 12 -2.88 -3.70 4.64
C TYR A 12 -2.37 -4.79 5.60
N ASP A 13 -3.12 -5.88 5.74
CA ASP A 13 -2.85 -7.01 6.62
C ASP A 13 -3.70 -8.19 6.12
N SER A 14 -3.29 -9.44 6.36
CA SER A 14 -4.10 -10.61 5.98
C SER A 14 -5.49 -10.66 6.65
N TYR A 15 -5.68 -9.96 7.77
CA TYR A 15 -6.97 -9.77 8.44
C TYR A 15 -7.70 -8.47 8.03
N ALA A 16 -7.09 -7.63 7.18
CA ALA A 16 -7.69 -6.39 6.66
C ALA A 16 -8.34 -6.61 5.28
N VAL A 17 -9.05 -7.73 5.11
CA VAL A 17 -9.73 -8.14 3.87
C VAL A 17 -11.18 -8.53 4.15
N GLU A 18 -12.05 -8.51 3.14
CA GLU A 18 -13.48 -8.75 3.33
C GLU A 18 -13.78 -10.04 4.11
N GLY A 19 -14.53 -9.92 5.20
CA GLY A 19 -14.90 -11.03 6.08
C GLY A 19 -14.01 -11.24 7.30
N GLU A 20 -12.86 -10.56 7.37
CA GLU A 20 -11.93 -10.64 8.49
C GLU A 20 -12.09 -9.47 9.49
N GLY A 21 -11.49 -9.64 10.69
CA GLY A 21 -11.74 -8.76 11.83
C GLY A 21 -11.23 -7.33 11.72
N PHE A 22 -10.27 -7.06 10.82
CA PHE A 22 -9.70 -5.73 10.59
C PHE A 22 -10.14 -5.13 9.25
N TYR A 23 -11.16 -5.72 8.59
CA TYR A 23 -11.70 -5.16 7.36
C TYR A 23 -12.38 -3.81 7.60
N ASP A 24 -11.73 -2.74 7.19
CA ASP A 24 -12.26 -1.37 7.29
C ASP A 24 -11.92 -0.57 6.02
N PRO A 25 -12.72 -0.71 4.94
CA PRO A 25 -12.47 -0.01 3.69
C PRO A 25 -12.58 1.52 3.81
N GLU A 26 -13.31 2.03 4.81
CA GLU A 26 -13.42 3.47 5.04
C GLU A 26 -12.13 4.03 5.66
N ALA A 27 -11.55 3.32 6.63
CA ALA A 27 -10.26 3.68 7.23
C ALA A 27 -9.12 3.62 6.20
N ASP A 28 -9.07 2.57 5.39
CA ASP A 28 -8.07 2.42 4.32
C ASP A 28 -8.15 3.58 3.32
N GLN A 29 -9.36 3.93 2.87
CA GLN A 29 -9.57 5.06 1.97
C GLN A 29 -9.18 6.38 2.62
N ALA A 30 -9.52 6.60 3.88
CA ALA A 30 -9.14 7.81 4.62
C ALA A 30 -7.61 7.94 4.74
N PHE A 31 -6.91 6.83 5.01
CA PHE A 31 -5.46 6.78 5.04
C PHE A 31 -4.85 7.14 3.68
N VAL A 32 -5.29 6.50 2.59
CA VAL A 32 -4.77 6.76 1.24
C VAL A 32 -4.99 8.20 0.82
N THR A 33 -6.17 8.77 1.11
CA THR A 33 -6.47 10.18 0.80
C THR A 33 -5.55 11.12 1.57
N ALA A 34 -5.39 10.91 2.88
CA ALA A 34 -4.52 11.74 3.72
C ALA A 34 -3.05 11.61 3.29
N LEU A 35 -2.58 10.40 2.99
CA LEU A 35 -1.24 10.12 2.52
C LEU A 35 -0.93 10.89 1.23
N LYS A 36 -1.74 10.68 0.17
CA LYS A 36 -1.53 11.34 -1.13
C LYS A 36 -1.60 12.86 -1.06
N ALA A 37 -2.41 13.42 -0.16
CA ALA A 37 -2.52 14.86 0.03
C ALA A 37 -1.28 15.50 0.70
N ASN A 38 -0.49 14.71 1.44
CA ASN A 38 0.63 15.21 2.25
C ASN A 38 2.01 14.69 1.82
N LEU A 39 2.08 13.77 0.87
CA LEU A 39 3.35 13.23 0.39
C LEU A 39 4.19 14.29 -0.35
N PRO A 40 5.50 14.38 -0.05
CA PRO A 40 6.44 15.18 -0.84
C PRO A 40 6.47 14.75 -2.31
N ALA A 41 6.71 15.70 -3.22
CA ALA A 41 6.71 15.45 -4.66
C ALA A 41 7.82 14.48 -5.13
N ASN A 42 8.85 14.23 -4.31
CA ASN A 42 9.90 13.26 -4.61
C ASN A 42 9.56 11.83 -4.18
N ILE A 43 8.35 11.58 -3.64
CA ILE A 43 7.87 10.25 -3.33
C ILE A 43 6.92 9.77 -4.43
N LYS A 44 7.31 8.69 -5.12
CA LYS A 44 6.49 8.03 -6.13
C LYS A 44 5.49 7.10 -5.45
N VAL A 45 4.21 7.27 -5.77
CA VAL A 45 3.14 6.39 -5.27
C VAL A 45 2.76 5.36 -6.33
N ILE A 46 2.66 4.10 -5.93
CA ILE A 46 2.27 2.98 -6.77
C ILE A 46 1.12 2.25 -6.08
N GLU A 47 0.08 1.88 -6.84
CA GLU A 47 -1.04 1.07 -6.33
C GLU A 47 -0.95 -0.36 -6.89
N ARG A 48 -1.19 -1.34 -6.04
CA ARG A 48 -1.18 -2.77 -6.41
C ARG A 48 -2.41 -3.45 -5.84
N ASP A 49 -3.12 -4.17 -6.71
CA ASP A 49 -4.29 -4.98 -6.36
C ASP A 49 -3.86 -6.30 -5.73
N THR A 50 -3.17 -6.17 -4.61
CA THR A 50 -2.65 -7.25 -3.77
C THR A 50 -2.80 -6.85 -2.32
N HIS A 51 -2.85 -7.85 -1.43
CA HIS A 51 -2.68 -7.61 -0.01
C HIS A 51 -1.18 -7.46 0.31
N ILE A 52 -0.83 -6.81 1.42
CA ILE A 52 0.57 -6.50 1.73
C ILE A 52 1.47 -7.76 1.87
N GLU A 53 0.88 -8.89 2.27
CA GLU A 53 1.58 -10.17 2.47
C GLU A 53 1.67 -11.01 1.19
N ASP A 54 1.15 -10.53 0.06
CA ASP A 54 1.24 -11.22 -1.22
C ASP A 54 2.72 -11.32 -1.64
N PRO A 55 3.24 -12.52 -2.00
CA PRO A 55 4.61 -12.69 -2.46
C PRO A 55 5.00 -11.76 -3.62
N ASP A 56 4.05 -11.43 -4.52
CA ASP A 56 4.29 -10.53 -5.64
C ASP A 56 4.46 -9.08 -5.16
N PHE A 57 3.69 -8.66 -4.14
CA PHE A 57 3.86 -7.35 -3.50
C PHE A 57 5.23 -7.24 -2.83
N ALA A 58 5.62 -8.25 -2.04
CA ALA A 58 6.90 -8.25 -1.35
C ALA A 58 8.09 -8.28 -2.32
N THR A 59 7.98 -9.05 -3.41
CA THR A 59 9.02 -9.13 -4.45
C THR A 59 9.17 -7.79 -5.17
N GLU A 60 8.07 -7.14 -5.54
CA GLU A 60 8.12 -5.83 -6.18
C GLU A 60 8.70 -4.75 -5.25
N ALA A 61 8.30 -4.74 -3.97
CA ALA A 61 8.84 -3.82 -2.98
C ALA A 61 10.36 -3.96 -2.82
N ALA A 62 10.87 -5.20 -2.80
CA ALA A 62 12.30 -5.47 -2.74
C ALA A 62 13.05 -5.00 -4.01
N ASN A 63 12.46 -5.19 -5.19
CA ASN A 63 13.06 -4.73 -6.45
C ASN A 63 13.12 -3.20 -6.52
N LEU A 64 12.03 -2.51 -6.18
CA LEU A 64 11.97 -1.04 -6.19
C LEU A 64 12.92 -0.39 -5.18
N LEU A 65 13.35 -1.11 -4.14
CA LEU A 65 14.31 -0.59 -3.15
C LEU A 65 15.75 -0.55 -3.67
N ILE A 66 16.10 -1.42 -4.62
CA ILE A 66 17.47 -1.58 -5.12
C ILE A 66 17.72 -0.95 -6.50
N GLU A 67 16.66 -0.41 -7.12
CA GLU A 67 16.72 0.42 -8.32
C GLU A 67 17.20 1.83 -8.02
#